data_AF-A0A6N9VSM4-F1
#
_entry.id   AF-A0A6N9VSM4-F1
#
_cell.length_a   1.000
_cell.length_b   1.000
_cell.length_c   1.000
_cell.angle_alpha   90.00
_cell.angle_beta   90.00
_cell.angle_gamma   90.00
#
_symmetry.space_group_name_H-M   'P 1'
#
loop_
_entity.id
_entity.type
_entity.pdbx_description
1 polymer ?
#
loop_
_entity_poly.entity_id
_entity_poly.type
_entity_poly.pdbx_seq_one_letter_code
_entity_poly.pdbx_strand_id
1 'polypeptide(L)' 'QPPRRAVSLNQDSTEILLSLGLADRMAGTATWTDPVLPHLAKDNAKVKRLADNNPSFEKVLDEEPDFVTASF' A
#
# COMPACT_ATOMS: atom_id res chain seq x y z
N GLN A 1 -14.52 -12.21 -4.98
CA GLN A 1 -13.26 -12.90 -4.62
C GLN A 1 -12.46 -11.96 -3.73
N PRO A 2 -11.56 -12.44 -2.84
CA PRO A 2 -10.72 -11.53 -2.05
C PRO A 2 -9.79 -10.70 -2.95
N PRO A 3 -9.43 -9.45 -2.58
CA PRO A 3 -8.55 -8.60 -3.37
C PRO A 3 -7.23 -9.29 -3.72
N ARG A 4 -6.69 -8.95 -4.90
CA ARG A 4 -5.42 -9.45 -5.44
C ARG A 4 -4.47 -8.31 -5.82
N ARG A 5 -4.98 -7.09 -5.99
CA ARG A 5 -4.23 -5.89 -6.39
C ARG A 5 -4.66 -4.71 -5.51
N ALA A 6 -4.42 -4.81 -4.21
CA ALA A 6 -4.76 -3.76 -3.26
C ALA A 6 -3.79 -2.57 -3.38
N VAL A 7 -4.33 -1.35 -3.46
CA VAL A 7 -3.55 -0.11 -3.26
C VAL A 7 -3.94 0.50 -1.92
N SER A 8 -2.93 0.82 -1.10
CA SER A 8 -3.13 1.54 0.16
C SER A 8 -2.64 2.98 0.03
N LEU A 9 -3.51 3.94 0.32
CA LEU A 9 -3.22 5.37 0.13
C LEU A 9 -2.69 6.08 1.38
N ASN A 10 -2.53 5.36 2.49
CA ASN A 10 -2.03 5.88 3.76
C ASN A 10 -1.14 4.85 4.46
N GLN A 11 -0.19 5.32 5.27
CA GLN A 11 0.74 4.46 6.00
C GLN A 11 0.04 3.51 6.99
N ASP A 12 -0.94 3.98 7.76
CA ASP A 12 -1.68 3.17 8.73
C ASP A 12 -2.40 1.98 8.05
N SER A 13 -3.07 2.25 6.94
CA SER A 13 -3.76 1.25 6.12
C SER A 13 -2.76 0.28 5.49
N THR A 14 -1.58 0.76 5.11
CA THR A 14 -0.49 -0.06 4.60
C THR A 14 0.01 -1.02 5.67
N GLU A 15 0.31 -0.52 6.86
CA GLU A 15 0.84 -1.32 7.96
C GLU A 15 -0.18 -2.35 8.49
N ILE A 16 -1.49 -2.05 8.44
CA ILE A 16 -2.54 -3.04 8.71
C ILE A 16 -2.47 -4.19 7.70
N LEU A 17 -2.43 -3.90 6.40
CA LEU A 17 -2.37 -4.96 5.37
C LEU A 17 -1.10 -5.79 5.47
N LEU A 18 0.04 -5.15 5.73
CA LEU A 18 1.32 -5.83 5.93
C LEU A 18 1.30 -6.71 7.19
N SER A 19 0.72 -6.23 8.30
CA SER A 19 0.58 -7.01 9.55
C SER A 19 -0.31 -8.25 9.37
N LEU A 20 -1.24 -8.21 8.41
CA LEU A 20 -2.07 -9.36 8.03
C LEU A 20 -1.37 -10.33 7.05
N GLY A 21 -0.11 -10.06 6.68
CA GLY A 21 0.65 -10.88 5.73
C GLY A 21 0.19 -10.75 4.29
N LEU A 22 -0.42 -9.62 3.91
CA LEU A 22 -1.05 -9.44 2.59
C LEU A 22 -0.14 -8.77 1.54
N ALA A 23 1.16 -8.65 1.79
CA ALA A 23 2.09 -7.98 0.86
C ALA A 23 2.02 -8.52 -0.58
N ASP A 24 1.90 -9.83 -0.76
CA ASP A 24 1.80 -10.46 -2.09
C ASP A 24 0.46 -10.18 -2.82
N ARG A 25 -0.45 -9.43 -2.19
CA ARG A 25 -1.72 -8.99 -2.76
C ARG A 25 -1.82 -7.48 -2.88
N MET A 26 -0.72 -6.77 -2.61
CA MET A 26 -0.67 -5.32 -2.70
C MET A 26 0.04 -4.92 -4.00
N ALA A 27 -0.59 -4.03 -4.77
CA ALA A 27 -0.03 -3.46 -5.98
C ALA A 27 0.72 -2.15 -5.69
N GLY A 28 0.33 -1.41 -4.65
CA GLY A 28 1.05 -0.18 -4.30
C GLY A 28 0.71 0.42 -2.94
N THR A 29 1.59 1.29 -2.47
CA THR A 29 1.42 2.10 -1.24
C THR A 29 1.71 3.57 -1.54
N ALA A 30 1.10 4.48 -0.76
CA ALA A 30 1.39 5.90 -0.83
C ALA A 30 1.21 6.57 0.54
N THR A 31 1.59 7.85 0.61
CA THR A 31 1.41 8.75 1.76
C THR A 31 2.04 8.21 3.04
N TRP A 32 3.35 8.39 3.14
CA TRP A 32 4.19 7.95 4.25
C TRP A 32 4.60 9.13 5.12
N THR A 33 4.30 9.06 6.41
CA THR A 33 4.62 10.11 7.38
C THR A 33 5.88 9.77 8.18
N ASP A 34 6.13 8.48 8.39
CA ASP A 34 7.19 7.95 9.24
C ASP A 34 7.91 6.77 8.56
N PRO A 35 9.09 6.37 9.05
CA PRO A 35 9.66 5.08 8.67
C PRO A 35 8.68 3.94 8.96
N VAL A 36 8.60 2.98 8.05
CA VAL A 36 7.82 1.75 8.29
C VAL A 36 8.30 1.03 9.54
N LEU A 37 7.38 0.40 10.27
CA LEU A 37 7.72 -0.40 11.44
C LEU A 37 8.81 -1.44 11.11
N PRO A 38 9.86 -1.59 11.94
CA PRO A 38 11.01 -2.44 11.60
C PRO A 38 10.66 -3.89 11.26
N HIS A 39 9.65 -4.46 11.91
CA HIS A 39 9.21 -5.84 11.66
C HIS A 39 8.41 -6.00 10.37
N LEU A 40 7.89 -4.91 9.79
CA LEU A 40 7.16 -4.90 8.51
C LEU A 40 8.07 -4.54 7.32
N ALA A 41 9.30 -4.08 7.57
CA ALA A 41 10.20 -3.56 6.53
C ALA A 41 10.45 -4.57 5.39
N LYS A 42 10.58 -5.86 5.71
CA LYS A 42 10.79 -6.92 4.71
C LYS A 42 9.60 -7.08 3.76
N ASP A 43 8.37 -7.02 4.29
CA ASP A 43 7.16 -7.16 3.49
C ASP A 43 6.83 -5.88 2.75
N ASN A 44 7.03 -4.72 3.38
CA ASN A 44 6.90 -3.42 2.73
C ASN A 44 7.81 -3.29 1.51
N ALA A 45 9.05 -3.80 1.59
CA ALA A 45 10.00 -3.76 0.48
C ALA A 45 9.55 -4.55 -0.77
N LYS A 46 8.54 -5.42 -0.64
CA LYS A 46 7.94 -6.15 -1.77
C LYS A 46 6.87 -5.32 -2.50
N VAL A 47 6.35 -4.27 -1.87
CA VAL A 47 5.23 -3.49 -2.38
C VAL A 47 5.74 -2.18 -2.98
N LYS A 48 5.25 -1.83 -4.17
CA LYS A 48 5.67 -0.62 -4.87
C LYS A 48 5.22 0.62 -4.10
N ARG A 49 6.14 1.55 -3.82
CA ARG A 49 5.79 2.89 -3.33
C ARG A 49 5.44 3.79 -4.51
N LEU A 50 4.16 4.15 -4.65
CA LEU A 50 3.63 4.96 -5.75
C LEU A 50 4.00 6.44 -5.59
N ALA A 51 4.03 6.90 -4.34
CA ALA A 51 4.43 8.24 -3.95
C ALA A 51 4.80 8.27 -2.44
N ASP A 52 5.67 9.20 -2.05
CA ASP A 52 5.90 9.50 -0.63
C ASP A 52 4.71 10.28 -0.01
N ASN A 53 4.00 11.07 -0.81
CA ASN A 53 2.77 11.79 -0.43
C ASN A 53 1.55 11.21 -1.16
N ASN A 54 0.48 12.00 -1.33
CA ASN A 54 -0.66 11.61 -2.16
C ASN A 54 -0.22 11.30 -3.61
N PRO A 55 -0.60 10.15 -4.17
CA PRO A 55 -0.37 9.85 -5.57
C PRO A 55 -1.37 10.61 -6.46
N SER A 56 -1.05 10.75 -7.75
CA SER A 56 -2.08 11.15 -8.72
C SER A 56 -3.08 10.02 -8.95
N PHE A 57 -4.25 10.35 -9.48
CA PHE A 57 -5.27 9.37 -9.82
C PHE A 57 -4.75 8.36 -10.87
N GLU A 58 -4.03 8.85 -11.88
CA GLU A 58 -3.45 8.04 -12.95
C GLU A 58 -2.42 7.05 -12.41
N LYS A 59 -1.56 7.48 -11.47
CA LYS A 59 -0.60 6.58 -10.82
C LYS A 59 -1.26 5.42 -10.09
N VAL A 60 -2.46 5.64 -9.53
CA VAL A 60 -3.22 4.57 -8.88
C VAL A 60 -3.84 3.66 -9.94
N LEU A 61 -4.41 4.21 -11.01
CA LEU A 61 -5.02 3.41 -12.09
C LEU A 61 -4.00 2.57 -12.87
N ASP A 62 -2.76 3.05 -13.04
CA ASP A 62 -1.67 2.29 -13.69
C ASP A 62 -1.34 0.99 -12.95
N GLU A 63 -1.68 0.87 -11.67
CA GLU A 63 -1.55 -0.37 -10.91
C GLU A 63 -2.74 -1.32 -11.06
N GLU A 64 -3.77 -0.96 -11.84
CA GLU A 64 -5.00 -1.73 -12.05
C GLU A 64 -5.57 -2.30 -10.74
N PRO A 65 -5.83 -1.48 -9.70
CA PRO A 65 -6.25 -1.99 -8.41
C PRO A 65 -7.66 -2.55 -8.45
N ASP A 66 -7.88 -3.67 -7.75
CA ASP A 66 -9.21 -4.23 -7.50
C ASP A 66 -9.79 -3.84 -6.13
N PHE A 67 -8.96 -3.19 -5.31
CA PHE A 67 -9.32 -2.66 -4.00
C PHE A 67 -8.41 -1.48 -3.65
N VAL A 68 -9.02 -0.40 -3.14
CA VAL A 68 -8.28 0.76 -2.64
C VAL A 68 -8.71 1.01 -1.20
N THR A 69 -7.74 1.13 -0.30
CA THR A 69 -7.97 1.52 1.10
C THR A 69 -7.31 2.86 1.37
N ALA A 70 -7.99 3.70 2.15
CA ALA A 70 -7.56 5.03 2.52
C ALA A 70 -8.09 5.37 3.92
N SER A 71 -7.38 6.26 4.60
CA SER A 71 -7.71 6.84 5.90
C SER A 71 -7.55 8.37 5.82
N PHE A 72 -7.83 9.05 6.94
CA PHE A 72 -7.85 10.51 7.06
C PHE A 72 -6.52 11.08 7.57
#